data_AF-J0CHV2-F1
#
_entry.id   AF-J0CHV2-F1
#
_cell.length_a   1.000
_cell.length_b   1.000
_cell.length_c   1.000
_cell.angle_alpha   90.00
_cell.angle_beta   90.00
_cell.angle_gamma   90.00
#
_symmetry.space_group_name_H-M   'P 1'
#
loop_
_entity.id
_entity.type
_entity.pdbx_description
1 polymer ?
#
loop_
_entity_poly.entity_id
_entity_poly.type
_entity_poly.pdbx_seq_one_letter_code
_entity_poly.pdbx_strand_id
1 'polypeptide(L)'
;MDWAALKSKHVRAAYDAESRDLHVKFPGSPTVKHADIPPHVYQNLLETSDPHFYYNYYIAPSRVSPGRRYAVSVSYAMKLVLILAACSLLLATSLDPDHGGTFEESELRSN
;
A
#
# COMPACT_ATOMS: atom_id res chain seq x y z
N MET A 1 22.25 -0.66 2.50
CA MET A 1 22.39 -0.62 1.02
C MET A 1 23.60 0.23 0.67
N ASP A 2 24.45 -0.26 -0.23
CA ASP A 2 25.71 0.41 -0.57
C ASP A 2 25.61 1.09 -1.93
N TRP A 3 26.15 2.32 -2.01
CA TRP A 3 26.15 3.11 -3.23
C TRP A 3 27.37 2.81 -4.09
N ALA A 4 27.14 2.31 -5.29
CA ALA A 4 28.15 2.11 -6.32
C ALA A 4 28.17 3.29 -7.30
N ALA A 5 29.38 3.71 -7.71
CA ALA A 5 29.54 4.64 -8.82
C ALA A 5 29.33 3.91 -10.14
N LEU A 6 28.56 4.49 -11.05
CA LEU A 6 28.42 3.97 -12.41
C LEU A 6 29.57 4.45 -13.29
N LYS A 7 29.77 3.81 -14.45
CA LYS A 7 30.82 4.21 -15.41
C LYS A 7 30.64 5.61 -15.99
N SER A 8 29.44 6.20 -15.85
CA SER A 8 29.19 7.62 -16.10
C SER A 8 29.62 8.43 -14.88
N LYS A 9 30.51 9.40 -15.10
CA LYS A 9 30.98 10.29 -14.04
C LYS A 9 29.78 10.93 -13.35
N HIS A 10 29.75 10.81 -12.02
CA HIS A 10 28.77 11.43 -11.11
C HIS A 10 27.38 10.73 -11.00
N VAL A 11 27.14 9.61 -11.69
CA VAL A 11 25.93 8.81 -11.46
C VAL A 11 26.22 7.71 -10.43
N ARG A 12 25.31 7.50 -9.48
CA ARG A 12 25.42 6.43 -8.47
C ARG A 12 24.16 5.58 -8.44
N ALA A 13 24.31 4.30 -8.12
CA ALA A 13 23.21 3.38 -7.89
C ALA A 13 23.43 2.53 -6.64
N ALA A 14 22.35 2.21 -5.92
CA ALA A 14 22.34 1.27 -4.81
C ALA A 14 21.20 0.26 -5.02
N TYR A 15 21.44 -1.00 -4.70
CA TYR A 15 20.47 -2.07 -4.85
C TYR A 15 20.26 -2.79 -3.53
N ASP A 16 19.00 -3.02 -3.18
CA ASP A 16 18.59 -3.87 -2.07
C ASP A 16 18.07 -5.20 -2.64
N ALA A 17 18.81 -6.28 -2.40
CA ALA A 17 18.47 -7.60 -2.93
C ALA A 17 17.24 -8.22 -2.25
N GLU A 18 16.94 -7.86 -0.99
CA GLU A 18 15.79 -8.42 -0.27
C GLU A 18 14.48 -7.82 -0.80
N SER A 19 14.44 -6.49 -0.96
CA SER A 19 13.26 -5.79 -1.46
C SER A 19 13.22 -5.65 -2.99
N ARG A 20 14.33 -5.96 -3.68
CA ARG A 20 14.56 -5.71 -5.12
C ARG A 20 14.40 -4.24 -5.51
N ASP A 21 14.67 -3.35 -4.56
CA ASP A 21 14.59 -1.91 -4.76
C ASP A 21 15.92 -1.39 -5.32
N LEU A 22 15.87 -0.69 -6.46
CA LEU A 22 16.97 0.03 -7.06
C LEU A 22 16.85 1.53 -6.79
N HIS A 23 17.88 2.11 -6.22
CA HIS A 23 18.02 3.55 -6.05
C HIS A 23 19.04 4.10 -7.04
N VAL A 24 18.68 5.17 -7.77
CA VAL A 24 19.56 5.83 -8.74
C VAL A 24 19.64 7.32 -8.42
N LYS A 25 20.85 7.88 -8.46
CA LYS A 25 21.13 9.29 -8.22
C LYS A 25 21.89 9.88 -9.40
N PHE A 26 21.21 10.73 -10.18
CA PHE A 26 21.86 11.55 -11.21
C PHE A 26 22.28 12.91 -10.65
N PRO A 27 23.33 13.53 -11.20
CA PRO A 27 23.76 14.88 -10.84
C PRO A 27 22.62 15.89 -10.96
N GLY A 28 22.46 16.75 -9.96
CA GLY A 28 21.42 17.80 -9.97
C GLY A 28 19.98 17.31 -9.81
N SER A 29 19.74 16.01 -9.70
CA SER A 29 18.40 15.43 -9.55
C SER A 29 18.19 14.82 -8.15
N PRO A 30 16.95 14.70 -7.65
CA PRO A 30 16.66 13.88 -6.47
C PRO A 30 16.97 12.40 -6.75
N THR A 31 17.15 11.63 -5.68
CA THR A 31 17.28 10.16 -5.81
C THR A 31 15.95 9.59 -6.29
N VAL A 32 16.01 8.70 -7.29
CA VAL A 32 14.86 7.98 -7.82
C VAL A 32 14.91 6.54 -7.32
N LYS A 33 13.77 6.00 -6.91
CA LYS A 33 13.61 4.61 -6.49
C LYS A 33 12.76 3.86 -7.51
N HIS A 34 13.20 2.66 -7.86
CA HIS A 34 12.48 1.70 -8.70
C HIS A 34 12.30 0.40 -7.92
N ALA A 35 11.08 -0.13 -7.87
CA ALA A 35 10.80 -1.39 -7.21
C ALA A 35 10.86 -2.56 -8.22
N ASP A 36 10.95 -3.78 -7.70
CA ASP A 36 10.88 -5.02 -8.48
C ASP A 36 11.91 -5.11 -9.62
N ILE A 37 13.08 -4.48 -9.42
CA ILE A 37 14.17 -4.55 -10.39
C ILE A 37 14.89 -5.89 -10.25
N PRO A 38 14.98 -6.70 -11.32
CA PRO A 38 15.73 -7.96 -11.28
C PRO A 38 17.22 -7.73 -11.03
N PRO A 39 17.92 -8.63 -10.31
CA PRO A 39 19.35 -8.46 -9.99
C PRO A 39 20.24 -8.26 -11.22
N HIS A 40 19.95 -8.95 -12.33
CA HIS A 40 20.73 -8.82 -13.56
C HIS A 40 20.61 -7.43 -14.21
N VAL A 41 19.50 -6.71 -14.01
CA VAL A 41 19.33 -5.34 -14.52
C VAL A 41 20.25 -4.38 -13.76
N TYR A 42 20.38 -4.56 -12.44
CA TYR A 42 21.33 -3.80 -11.64
C TYR A 42 22.78 -4.09 -12.05
N GLN A 43 23.12 -5.37 -12.25
CA GLN A 43 24.46 -5.74 -12.70
C GLN A 43 24.81 -5.13 -14.07
N ASN A 44 23.88 -5.21 -15.03
CA ASN A 44 24.07 -4.59 -16.34
C ASN A 44 24.22 -3.07 -16.25
N LEU A 45 23.53 -2.40 -15.33
CA LEU A 45 23.67 -0.96 -15.09
C LEU A 45 25.06 -0.59 -14.54
N LEU A 46 25.70 -1.47 -13.76
CA LEU A 46 27.09 -1.28 -13.30
C LEU A 46 28.09 -1.49 -14.44
N GLU A 47 27.82 -2.46 -15.31
CA GLU A 47 28.75 -2.92 -16.34
C GLU A 47 28.68 -2.11 -17.65
N THR A 48 27.54 -1.51 -17.96
CA THR A 48 27.32 -0.73 -19.19
C THR A 48 28.28 0.46 -19.34
N SER A 49 28.75 0.70 -20.56
CA SER A 49 29.56 1.87 -20.91
C SER A 49 28.76 3.17 -20.94
N ASP A 50 27.44 3.09 -21.18
CA ASP A 50 26.52 4.23 -21.14
C ASP A 50 25.38 3.98 -20.14
N PRO A 51 25.58 4.33 -18.87
CA PRO A 51 24.55 4.22 -17.85
C PRO A 51 23.33 5.11 -18.09
N HIS A 52 23.48 6.24 -18.80
CA HIS A 52 22.36 7.14 -19.07
C HIS A 52 21.42 6.51 -20.10
N PHE A 53 21.97 6.02 -21.21
CA PHE A 53 21.20 5.29 -22.21
C PHE A 53 20.57 4.04 -21.61
N TYR A 54 21.35 3.23 -20.90
CA TYR A 54 20.87 1.98 -20.30
C TYR A 54 19.72 2.25 -19.32
N TYR A 55 19.90 3.23 -18.43
CA TYR A 55 18.86 3.65 -17.51
C TYR A 55 17.60 4.09 -18.27
N ASN A 56 17.74 4.99 -19.25
CA ASN A 56 16.58 5.53 -19.96
C ASN A 56 15.79 4.46 -20.71
N TYR A 57 16.48 3.46 -21.27
CA TYR A 57 15.85 2.45 -22.12
C TYR A 57 15.31 1.25 -21.34
N TYR A 58 16.05 0.75 -20.35
CA TYR A 58 15.73 -0.49 -19.65
C TYR A 58 15.13 -0.29 -18.26
N ILE A 59 15.29 0.90 -17.66
CA ILE A 59 14.85 1.19 -16.29
C ILE A 59 13.80 2.30 -16.28
N ALA A 60 13.98 3.36 -17.06
CA ALA A 60 13.16 4.57 -17.00
C ALA A 60 11.78 4.55 -17.69
N PRO A 61 11.27 3.50 -18.35
CA PRO A 61 9.85 3.40 -18.66
C PRO A 61 9.03 2.69 -17.56
N SER A 62 9.66 2.22 -16.49
CA SER A 62 9.01 1.69 -15.28
C SER A 62 8.40 2.81 -14.43
N ARG A 63 7.60 3.68 -15.06
CA ARG A 63 6.68 4.63 -14.41
C ARG A 63 5.44 3.90 -13.89
N VAL A 64 5.57 2.64 -13.48
CA VAL A 64 4.56 2.06 -12.60
C VAL A 64 4.68 2.89 -11.34
N SER A 65 3.84 3.93 -11.24
CA SER A 65 3.56 4.65 -10.01
C SER A 65 3.59 3.59 -8.94
N PRO A 66 4.48 3.67 -7.93
CA PRO A 66 4.62 2.62 -6.94
C PRO A 66 3.22 2.42 -6.43
N GLY A 67 2.57 1.33 -6.84
CA GLY A 67 1.14 1.14 -6.66
C GLY A 67 0.98 1.30 -5.17
N ARG A 68 0.38 2.44 -4.76
CA ARG A 68 0.47 2.99 -3.41
C ARG A 68 0.37 1.79 -2.51
N ARG A 69 1.49 1.36 -1.89
CA ARG A 69 1.43 0.25 -0.93
C ARG A 69 0.41 0.79 0.05
N TYR A 70 -0.81 0.26 -0.01
CA TYR A 70 -1.94 0.81 0.70
C TYR A 70 -1.61 0.47 2.15
N ALA A 71 -0.82 1.34 2.79
CA ALA A 71 -0.87 1.51 4.21
C ALA A 71 -2.33 1.83 4.43
N VAL A 72 -3.09 0.82 4.88
CA VAL A 72 -4.48 0.99 5.25
C VAL A 72 -4.48 2.22 6.12
N SER A 73 -5.09 3.30 5.62
CA SER A 73 -5.09 4.57 6.33
C SER A 73 -5.62 4.26 7.72
N VAL A 74 -4.88 4.62 8.77
CA VAL A 74 -5.31 4.40 10.16
C VAL A 74 -6.73 4.94 10.36
N SER A 75 -7.10 6.00 9.62
CA SER A 75 -8.47 6.53 9.61
C SER A 75 -9.51 5.55 9.04
N TYR A 76 -9.17 4.76 8.03
CA TYR A 76 -10.07 3.76 7.44
C TYR A 76 -10.25 2.56 8.38
N ALA A 77 -9.15 2.09 8.99
CA ALA A 77 -9.21 1.06 10.01
C ALA A 77 -10.07 1.50 11.22
N MET A 78 -9.89 2.74 11.68
CA MET A 78 -10.68 3.30 12.78
C MET A 78 -12.17 3.41 12.43
N LYS A 79 -12.51 3.81 11.20
CA LYS A 79 -13.91 3.86 10.73
C LYS A 79 -14.55 2.47 10.74
N LEU A 80 -13.84 1.43 10.32
CA LEU A 80 -14.36 0.06 10.35
C LEU A 80 -14.62 -0.43 11.78
N VAL A 81 -13.72 -0.12 12.71
CA VAL A 81 -13.92 -0.45 14.14
C VAL A 81 -15.17 0.22 14.70
N LEU A 82 -15.40 1.50 14.40
CA LEU A 82 -16.59 2.23 14.85
C LEU A 82 -17.88 1.63 14.25
N ILE A 83 -17.87 1.26 12.97
CA ILE A 83 -19.02 0.60 12.33
C ILE A 83 -19.30 -0.75 12.99
N LEU A 84 -18.27 -1.57 13.22
CA LEU A 84 -18.42 -2.86 13.90
C LEU A 84 -18.96 -2.72 15.33
N ALA A 85 -18.48 -1.72 16.08
CA ALA A 85 -18.99 -1.42 17.42
C ALA A 85 -20.46 -1.01 17.40
N ALA A 86 -20.87 -0.13 16.46
CA ALA A 86 -22.26 0.27 16.30
C ALA A 86 -23.18 -0.89 15.89
N CYS A 87 -22.74 -1.75 14.98
CA CYS A 87 -23.48 -2.96 14.60
C CYS A 87 -23.62 -3.93 15.78
N SER A 88 -22.57 -4.10 16.58
CA SER A 88 -22.60 -4.95 17.77
C SER A 88 -23.57 -4.41 18.82
N LEU A 89 -23.60 -3.09 19.01
CA LEU A 89 -24.53 -2.43 19.93
C LEU A 89 -25.98 -2.59 19.47
N LEU A 90 -26.25 -2.35 18.18
CA LEU A 90 -27.59 -2.53 17.60
C LEU A 90 -28.11 -3.96 17.74
N LEU A 91 -27.25 -4.95 17.47
CA LEU A 91 -27.60 -6.35 17.67
C LEU A 91 -27.87 -6.66 19.14
N ALA A 92 -27.03 -6.17 20.06
CA ALA A 92 -27.23 -6.36 21.50
C ALA A 92 -28.54 -5.74 22.00
N THR A 93 -28.91 -4.54 21.52
CA THR A 93 -30.20 -3.92 21.88
C THR A 93 -31.40 -4.56 21.19
N SER A 94 -31.22 -5.20 20.03
CA SER A 94 -32.29 -5.96 19.37
C SER A 94 -32.51 -7.34 19.99
N LEU A 95 -31.51 -7.83 20.72
CA LEU A 95 -31.51 -9.12 21.42
C LEU A 95 -31.88 -8.97 22.90
N ASP A 96 -32.40 -7.81 23.33
CA ASP A 96 -33.05 -7.66 24.64
C ASP A 96 -34.56 -7.84 24.47
N PRO A 97 -35.12 -9.04 24.71
CA PRO A 97 -36.53 -9.30 24.59
C PRO A 97 -37.11 -9.49 25.99
N ASP A 98 -37.01 -8.49 26.88
CA ASP A 98 -37.77 -8.56 28.13
C ASP A 98 -38.09 -7.21 28.77
N HIS A 99 -39.17 -6.57 28.31
CA HIS A 99 -40.12 -5.99 29.26
C HIS A 99 -41.52 -5.78 28.68
N GLY A 100 -42.46 -6.58 29.19
CA GLY A 100 -43.79 -6.09 29.58
C GLY A 100 -44.89 -6.27 28.54
N GLY A 101 -45.50 -7.45 28.53
CA GLY A 101 -46.74 -7.68 27.81
C GLY A 101 -47.92 -6.91 28.39
N THR A 102 -48.76 -6.40 27.49
CA THR A 102 -50.22 -6.36 27.63
C THR A 102 -50.80 -6.47 26.22
N PHE A 103 -51.05 -7.70 25.77
CA PHE A 103 -52.02 -7.91 24.70
C PHE A 103 -53.39 -7.61 25.32
N GLU A 104 -53.99 -6.48 24.94
CA GLU A 104 -55.41 -6.25 25.19
C GLU A 104 -56.20 -7.27 24.37
N GLU A 105 -56.52 -8.38 25.03
CA GLU A 105 -57.58 -9.30 24.64
C GLU A 105 -58.91 -8.57 24.85
N SER A 106 -59.28 -7.71 23.89
CA SER A 106 -60.63 -7.16 23.84
C SER A 106 -61.56 -8.29 23.42
N GLU A 107 -62.19 -8.88 24.44
CA GLU A 107 -63.23 -9.88 24.34
C GLU A 107 -64.29 -9.48 23.31
N LEU A 108 -64.30 -10.19 22.18
CA LEU A 108 -65.45 -10.33 21.30
C LEU A 108 -66.55 -11.09 22.06
N ARG A 109 -67.27 -10.40 22.94
CA ARG A 109 -68.51 -10.92 23.51
C ARG A 109 -69.68 -10.59 22.59
N SER A 110 -70.04 -11.58 21.78
CA SER A 110 -71.34 -11.71 21.15
C SER A 110 -72.39 -12.07 22.22
N ASN A 111 -73.35 -11.17 22.45
CA ASN A 111 -74.81 -11.39 22.46
C ASN A 111 -75.51 -10.11 22.90
#